data_AF-A0A963N9Y4-F1
#
_entry.id   AF-A0A963N9Y4-F1
#
_cell.length_a   1.000
_cell.length_b   1.000
_cell.length_c   1.000
_cell.angle_alpha   90.00
_cell.angle_beta   90.00
_cell.angle_gamma   90.00
#
_symmetry.space_group_name_H-M   'P 1'
#
loop_
_entity.id
_entity.type
_entity.pdbx_description
1 polymer ?
#
loop_
_entity_poly.entity_id
_entity_poly.type
_entity_poly.pdbx_seq_one_letter_code
_entity_poly.pdbx_strand_id
1 'polypeptide(L)'
;EIEHVELLMQKLGMTPEHRAQAIALFKRGADPAFTIESTYARFMAVCGHTRHLKQVLLVYLIAMATADGDIHPAEESVLADIAHRLGFDQAAFSQLIAMVLNQSHFAAGQPATESALDDAYKALGVTKENTDQEIKRAYRKLISQYHPDKLIGQGLPEDMIALASEKAKEIQLAHDLIKQSRNI
;
A
#
# COMPACT_ATOMS: atom_id res chain seq x y z
N GLU A 1 -0.60 -15.99 5.99
CA GLU A 1 -1.74 -15.19 6.54
C GLU A 1 -1.65 -14.74 8.01
N ILE A 2 -1.89 -15.56 9.06
CA ILE A 2 -2.02 -15.07 10.46
C ILE A 2 -0.74 -14.42 10.99
N GLU A 3 0.42 -15.03 10.75
CA GLU A 3 1.73 -14.53 11.20
C GLU A 3 2.08 -13.19 10.51
N HIS A 4 1.64 -13.02 9.26
CA HIS A 4 1.81 -11.78 8.50
C HIS A 4 0.95 -10.64 9.04
N VAL A 5 -0.29 -10.96 9.44
CA VAL A 5 -1.17 -10.02 10.14
C VAL A 5 -0.54 -9.63 11.48
N GLU A 6 0.08 -10.56 12.21
CA GLU A 6 0.77 -10.24 13.47
C GLU A 6 2.01 -9.36 13.27
N LEU A 7 2.83 -9.64 12.25
CA LEU A 7 4.01 -8.84 11.92
C LEU A 7 3.62 -7.42 11.51
N LEU A 8 2.54 -7.29 10.74
CA LEU A 8 1.96 -6.01 10.35
C LEU A 8 1.44 -5.25 11.57
N MET A 9 0.70 -5.91 12.48
CA MET A 9 0.25 -5.30 13.73
C MET A 9 1.40 -4.79 14.61
N GLN A 10 2.51 -5.54 14.68
CA GLN A 10 3.71 -5.10 15.39
C GLN A 10 4.39 -3.90 14.72
N LYS A 11 4.56 -3.92 13.39
CA LYS A 11 5.13 -2.81 12.63
C LYS A 11 4.30 -1.53 12.75
N LEU A 12 2.99 -1.67 12.90
CA LEU A 12 2.06 -0.55 13.07
C LEU A 12 2.08 0.07 14.47
N GLY A 13 2.77 -0.54 15.44
CA GLY A 13 2.79 -0.04 16.81
C GLY A 13 1.45 -0.16 17.55
N MET A 14 0.59 -1.09 17.12
CA MET A 14 -0.74 -1.26 17.71
C MET A 14 -0.68 -1.57 19.21
N THR A 15 -1.46 -0.85 20.01
CA THR A 15 -1.62 -1.15 21.43
C THR A 15 -2.27 -2.53 21.63
N PRO A 16 -2.12 -3.18 22.79
CA PRO A 16 -2.78 -4.45 23.08
C PRO A 16 -4.31 -4.40 22.89
N GLU A 17 -4.93 -3.25 23.18
CA GLU A 17 -6.36 -3.01 23.00
C GLU A 17 -6.74 -2.95 21.52
N HIS A 18 -5.97 -2.24 20.69
CA HIS A 18 -6.19 -2.18 19.24
C HIS A 18 -5.93 -3.54 18.58
N ARG A 19 -4.93 -4.29 19.06
CA ARG A 19 -4.70 -5.67 18.63
C ARG A 19 -5.91 -6.57 18.90
N ALA A 20 -6.48 -6.49 20.11
CA ALA A 20 -7.68 -7.27 20.46
C ALA A 20 -8.88 -6.91 19.56
N GLN A 21 -9.07 -5.62 19.27
CA GLN A 21 -10.11 -5.17 18.34
C GLN A 21 -9.87 -5.66 16.91
N ALA A 22 -8.64 -5.60 16.41
CA ALA A 22 -8.31 -6.06 15.07
C ALA A 22 -8.50 -7.59 14.92
N ILE A 23 -8.14 -8.38 15.94
CA ILE A 23 -8.44 -9.82 15.98
C ILE A 23 -9.96 -10.08 15.97
N ALA A 24 -10.74 -9.30 16.72
CA ALA A 24 -12.19 -9.43 16.74
C ALA A 24 -12.81 -9.08 15.37
N LEU A 25 -12.32 -8.04 14.71
CA LEU A 25 -12.74 -7.65 13.36
C LEU A 25 -12.36 -8.70 12.31
N PHE A 26 -11.16 -9.28 12.41
CA PHE A 26 -10.73 -10.38 11.54
C PHE A 26 -11.63 -11.60 11.69
N LYS A 27 -11.88 -12.06 12.92
CA LYS A 27 -12.79 -13.18 13.20
C LYS A 27 -14.20 -12.94 12.69
N ARG A 28 -14.69 -11.71 12.82
CA ARG A 28 -15.99 -11.30 12.28
C ARG A 28 -16.01 -11.33 10.75
N GLY A 29 -14.91 -10.95 10.09
CA GLY A 29 -14.78 -11.01 8.64
C GLY A 29 -14.65 -12.44 8.09
N ALA A 30 -14.10 -13.36 8.89
CA ALA A 30 -13.98 -14.78 8.56
C ALA A 30 -15.29 -15.57 8.74
N ASP A 31 -16.33 -14.95 9.29
CA ASP A 31 -17.66 -15.56 9.41
C ASP A 31 -18.28 -15.73 8.01
N PRO A 32 -18.74 -16.93 7.61
CA PRO A 32 -19.38 -17.16 6.31
C PRO A 32 -20.63 -16.30 6.07
N ALA A 33 -21.27 -15.79 7.13
CA ALA A 33 -22.42 -14.90 7.05
C ALA A 33 -22.03 -13.41 6.94
N PHE A 34 -20.73 -13.08 6.96
CA PHE A 34 -20.26 -11.71 6.85
C PHE A 34 -20.50 -11.14 5.44
N THR A 35 -21.10 -9.96 5.38
CA THR A 35 -21.33 -9.21 4.15
C THR A 35 -20.48 -7.95 4.13
N ILE A 36 -19.68 -7.75 3.07
CA ILE A 36 -18.79 -6.60 2.93
C ILE A 36 -19.54 -5.27 2.78
N GLU A 37 -20.80 -5.32 2.32
CA GLU A 37 -21.62 -4.17 1.94
C GLU A 37 -21.74 -3.13 3.05
N SER A 38 -22.06 -3.55 4.27
CA SER A 38 -22.26 -2.64 5.41
C SER A 38 -20.94 -1.99 5.86
N THR A 39 -19.83 -2.73 5.78
CA THR A 39 -18.48 -2.25 6.11
C THR A 39 -17.99 -1.28 5.05
N TYR A 40 -18.19 -1.63 3.77
CA TYR A 40 -17.89 -0.79 2.62
C TYR A 40 -18.68 0.52 2.66
N ALA A 41 -19.99 0.48 2.92
CA ALA A 41 -20.82 1.68 3.01
C ALA A 41 -20.34 2.64 4.11
N ARG A 42 -19.95 2.09 5.28
CA ARG A 42 -19.40 2.88 6.38
C ARG A 42 -18.05 3.51 6.01
N PHE A 43 -17.16 2.74 5.38
CA PHE A 43 -15.89 3.28 4.88
C PHE A 43 -16.12 4.41 3.88
N MET A 44 -17.03 4.22 2.92
CA MET A 44 -17.34 5.23 1.90
C MET A 44 -17.96 6.50 2.49
N ALA A 45 -18.79 6.39 3.54
CA ALA A 45 -19.38 7.54 4.21
C ALA A 45 -18.32 8.44 4.88
N VAL A 46 -17.22 7.87 5.39
CA VAL A 46 -16.17 8.61 6.10
C VAL A 46 -15.02 8.99 5.17
N CYS A 47 -14.55 8.04 4.36
CA CYS A 47 -13.32 8.16 3.58
C CYS A 47 -13.56 8.29 2.06
N GLY A 48 -14.77 8.03 1.58
CA GLY A 48 -15.08 7.89 0.15
C GLY A 48 -14.88 9.17 -0.67
N HIS A 49 -14.98 10.34 -0.04
CA HIS A 49 -14.73 11.65 -0.66
C HIS A 49 -13.25 11.88 -0.98
N THR A 50 -12.34 11.16 -0.33
CA THR A 50 -10.89 11.33 -0.49
C THR A 50 -10.34 10.19 -1.34
N ARG A 51 -10.04 10.46 -2.61
CA ARG A 51 -9.44 9.46 -3.53
C ARG A 51 -8.19 8.80 -2.94
N HIS A 52 -7.40 9.56 -2.20
CA HIS A 52 -6.19 9.05 -1.57
C HIS A 52 -6.49 7.96 -0.51
N LEU A 53 -7.52 8.12 0.33
CA LEU A 53 -7.85 7.11 1.35
C LEU A 53 -8.35 5.81 0.73
N LYS A 54 -9.09 5.90 -0.38
CA LYS A 54 -9.47 4.72 -1.16
C LYS A 54 -8.25 4.00 -1.73
N GLN A 55 -7.25 4.75 -2.19
CA GLN A 55 -5.99 4.19 -2.69
C GLN A 55 -5.17 3.55 -1.56
N VAL A 56 -5.09 4.18 -0.38
CA VAL A 56 -4.40 3.63 0.80
C VAL A 56 -5.03 2.31 1.23
N LEU A 57 -6.36 2.24 1.31
CA LEU A 57 -7.07 0.99 1.62
C LEU A 57 -6.75 -0.10 0.59
N LEU A 58 -6.82 0.23 -0.70
CA LEU A 58 -6.56 -0.74 -1.77
C LEU A 58 -5.11 -1.26 -1.73
N VAL A 59 -4.14 -0.37 -1.54
CA VAL A 59 -2.72 -0.73 -1.36
C VAL A 59 -2.53 -1.65 -0.16
N TYR A 60 -3.25 -1.41 0.93
CA TYR A 60 -3.20 -2.23 2.14
C TYR A 60 -3.77 -3.64 1.89
N LEU A 61 -4.92 -3.73 1.24
CA LEU A 61 -5.53 -5.02 0.88
C LEU A 61 -4.63 -5.84 -0.05
N ILE A 62 -3.99 -5.18 -1.03
CA ILE A 62 -3.00 -5.82 -1.91
C ILE A 62 -1.80 -6.31 -1.10
N ALA A 63 -1.20 -5.46 -0.26
CA ALA A 63 -0.03 -5.82 0.54
C ALA A 63 -0.29 -7.02 1.47
N MET A 64 -1.51 -7.12 2.01
CA MET A 64 -1.93 -8.26 2.82
C MET A 64 -2.10 -9.54 2.00
N ALA A 65 -2.67 -9.46 0.79
CA ALA A 65 -2.82 -10.62 -0.09
C ALA A 65 -1.46 -11.11 -0.60
N THR A 66 -0.51 -10.19 -0.85
CA THR A 66 0.84 -10.51 -1.33
C THR A 66 1.81 -10.93 -0.22
N ALA A 67 1.35 -10.97 1.04
CA ALA A 67 2.14 -11.30 2.21
C ALA A 67 2.95 -12.60 2.01
N ASP A 68 2.31 -13.63 1.47
CA ASP A 68 2.93 -14.95 1.33
C ASP A 68 3.74 -15.08 0.00
N GLY A 69 3.93 -13.96 -0.72
CA GLY A 69 4.83 -13.83 -1.89
C GLY A 69 4.15 -13.88 -3.25
N ASP A 70 2.98 -14.51 -3.34
CA ASP A 70 2.17 -14.64 -4.55
C ASP A 70 0.69 -14.28 -4.25
N ILE A 71 -0.03 -13.75 -5.23
CA ILE A 71 -1.49 -13.53 -5.14
C ILE A 71 -2.19 -14.72 -5.80
N HIS A 72 -3.13 -15.35 -5.10
CA HIS A 72 -3.96 -16.38 -5.71
C HIS A 72 -5.00 -15.75 -6.66
N PRO A 73 -5.35 -16.40 -7.80
CA PRO A 73 -6.31 -15.84 -8.75
C PRO A 73 -7.69 -15.47 -8.15
N ALA A 74 -8.11 -16.21 -7.12
CA ALA A 74 -9.34 -15.92 -6.39
C ALA A 74 -9.25 -14.62 -5.57
N GLU A 75 -8.09 -14.34 -4.96
CA GLU A 75 -7.83 -13.11 -4.22
C GLU A 75 -7.71 -11.92 -5.16
N GLU A 76 -7.02 -12.10 -6.28
CA GLU A 76 -6.92 -11.07 -7.32
C GLU A 76 -8.31 -10.66 -7.82
N SER A 77 -9.20 -11.63 -8.06
CA SER A 77 -10.59 -11.34 -8.47
C SER A 77 -11.34 -10.51 -7.43
N VAL A 78 -11.21 -10.85 -6.13
CA VAL A 78 -11.86 -10.10 -5.05
C VAL A 78 -11.27 -8.69 -4.94
N LEU A 79 -9.95 -8.55 -5.04
CA LEU A 79 -9.27 -7.26 -5.01
C LEU A 79 -9.64 -6.38 -6.22
N ALA A 80 -9.78 -6.97 -7.41
CA ALA A 80 -10.23 -6.28 -8.62
C ALA A 80 -11.67 -5.76 -8.47
N ASP A 81 -12.56 -6.57 -7.90
CA ASP A 81 -13.94 -6.16 -7.61
C ASP A 81 -13.98 -4.99 -6.60
N ILE A 82 -13.17 -5.06 -5.54
CA ILE A 82 -13.05 -3.97 -4.56
C ILE A 82 -12.46 -2.71 -5.21
N ALA A 83 -11.42 -2.85 -6.04
CA ALA A 83 -10.82 -1.74 -6.76
C ALA A 83 -11.84 -1.03 -7.66
N HIS A 84 -12.64 -1.80 -8.40
CA HIS A 84 -13.72 -1.27 -9.24
C HIS A 84 -14.76 -0.51 -8.40
N ARG A 85 -15.19 -1.07 -7.26
CA ARG A 85 -16.12 -0.38 -6.34
C ARG A 85 -15.54 0.92 -5.78
N LEU A 86 -14.24 0.94 -5.47
CA LEU A 86 -13.53 2.14 -5.02
C LEU A 86 -13.28 3.17 -6.14
N GLY A 87 -13.57 2.83 -7.40
CA GLY A 87 -13.46 3.70 -8.57
C GLY A 87 -12.10 3.67 -9.26
N PHE A 88 -11.37 2.55 -9.16
CA PHE A 88 -10.16 2.27 -9.93
C PHE A 88 -10.50 1.35 -11.10
N ASP A 89 -9.98 1.65 -12.28
CA ASP A 89 -10.09 0.76 -13.43
C ASP A 89 -9.03 -0.37 -13.37
N GLN A 90 -9.15 -1.33 -14.29
CA GLN A 90 -8.23 -2.48 -14.35
C GLN A 90 -6.77 -2.05 -14.54
N ALA A 91 -6.52 -1.00 -15.32
CA ALA A 91 -5.17 -0.51 -15.59
C ALA A 91 -4.54 0.10 -14.32
N ALA A 92 -5.28 0.95 -13.61
CA ALA A 92 -4.83 1.53 -12.35
C ALA A 92 -4.65 0.46 -11.26
N PHE A 93 -5.53 -0.55 -11.21
CA PHE A 93 -5.40 -1.67 -10.29
C PHE A 93 -4.14 -2.49 -10.57
N SER A 94 -3.90 -2.85 -11.84
CA SER A 94 -2.70 -3.60 -12.26
C SER A 94 -1.42 -2.82 -11.94
N GLN A 95 -1.44 -1.50 -12.14
CA GLN A 95 -0.33 -0.63 -11.78
C GLN A 95 -0.08 -0.62 -10.26
N LEU A 96 -1.13 -0.56 -9.44
CA LEU A 96 -1.00 -0.59 -7.98
C LEU A 96 -0.45 -1.93 -7.48
N ILE A 97 -0.91 -3.06 -8.03
CA ILE A 97 -0.33 -4.38 -7.72
C ILE A 97 1.16 -4.40 -8.02
N ALA A 98 1.55 -3.96 -9.22
CA ALA A 98 2.96 -3.90 -9.60
C ALA A 98 3.74 -3.00 -8.63
N MET A 99 3.23 -1.82 -8.28
CA MET A 99 3.90 -0.94 -7.32
C MET A 99 4.12 -1.60 -5.96
N VAL A 100 3.11 -2.30 -5.42
CA VAL A 100 3.19 -2.93 -4.10
C VAL A 100 4.16 -4.10 -4.09
N LEU A 101 4.07 -5.01 -5.06
CA LEU A 101 4.97 -6.16 -5.18
C LEU A 101 6.44 -5.73 -5.29
N ASN A 102 6.71 -4.67 -6.06
CA ASN A 102 8.07 -4.16 -6.24
C ASN A 102 8.56 -3.37 -5.01
N GLN A 103 7.67 -2.78 -4.21
CA GLN A 103 8.07 -2.10 -2.97
C GLN A 103 8.57 -3.06 -1.89
N SER A 104 7.98 -4.26 -1.77
CA SER A 104 8.43 -5.31 -0.83
C SER A 104 9.90 -5.70 -1.01
N HIS A 105 10.42 -5.65 -2.24
CA HIS A 105 11.81 -5.96 -2.54
C HIS A 105 12.81 -4.94 -1.93
N PHE A 106 12.39 -3.69 -1.67
CA PHE A 106 13.25 -2.66 -1.07
C PHE A 106 13.32 -2.71 0.45
N ALA A 107 12.25 -3.16 1.12
CA ALA A 107 12.24 -3.31 2.57
C ALA A 107 13.21 -4.41 3.05
N ALA A 108 13.55 -5.36 2.18
CA ALA A 108 14.42 -6.51 2.48
C ALA A 108 15.92 -6.29 2.21
N GLY A 109 16.34 -5.08 1.79
CA GLY A 109 17.76 -4.74 1.65
C GLY A 109 18.53 -5.54 0.59
N GLN A 110 17.86 -6.02 -0.47
CA GLN A 110 18.54 -6.76 -1.53
C GLN A 110 19.57 -5.88 -2.27
N PRO A 111 20.73 -6.44 -2.68
CA PRO A 111 21.77 -5.71 -3.38
C PRO A 111 21.28 -5.16 -4.72
N ALA A 112 21.85 -4.03 -5.13
CA ALA A 112 21.58 -3.33 -6.39
C ALA A 112 21.92 -4.22 -7.60
N THR A 113 20.96 -5.06 -7.99
CA THR A 113 20.94 -5.78 -9.26
C THR A 113 20.17 -4.95 -10.29
N GLU A 114 20.29 -5.27 -11.57
CA GLU A 114 19.49 -4.64 -12.63
C GLU A 114 17.98 -4.79 -12.36
N SER A 115 17.57 -5.90 -11.71
CA SER A 115 16.22 -6.12 -11.19
C SER A 115 15.83 -5.07 -10.15
N ALA A 116 16.70 -4.79 -9.18
CA ALA A 116 16.43 -3.80 -8.14
C ALA A 116 16.26 -2.38 -8.71
N LEU A 117 16.92 -2.03 -9.81
CA LEU A 117 16.71 -0.72 -10.43
C LEU A 117 15.36 -0.64 -11.17
N ASP A 118 15.00 -1.68 -11.92
CA ASP A 118 13.69 -1.77 -12.57
C ASP A 118 12.54 -1.74 -11.54
N ASP A 119 12.72 -2.41 -10.40
CA ASP A 119 11.72 -2.43 -9.33
C ASP A 119 11.60 -1.05 -8.67
N ALA A 120 12.66 -0.24 -8.65
CA ALA A 120 12.62 1.10 -8.09
C ALA A 120 11.79 2.03 -8.99
N TYR A 121 11.96 1.92 -10.31
CA TYR A 121 11.13 2.65 -11.27
C TYR A 121 9.66 2.27 -11.10
N LYS A 122 9.36 0.97 -11.02
CA LYS A 122 8.00 0.47 -10.78
C LYS A 122 7.44 0.95 -9.43
N ALA A 123 8.22 0.95 -8.35
CA ALA A 123 7.80 1.41 -7.03
C ALA A 123 7.39 2.90 -7.01
N LEU A 124 8.00 3.72 -7.86
CA LEU A 124 7.63 5.13 -8.07
C LEU A 124 6.50 5.31 -9.09
N GLY A 125 6.09 4.24 -9.78
CA GLY A 125 5.09 4.28 -10.86
C GLY A 125 5.60 4.96 -12.14
N VAL A 126 6.90 4.86 -12.40
CA VAL A 126 7.61 5.45 -13.56
C VAL A 126 8.42 4.37 -14.28
N THR A 127 9.09 4.75 -15.36
CA THR A 127 9.92 3.88 -16.21
C THR A 127 11.31 4.47 -16.40
N LYS A 128 12.26 3.67 -16.89
CA LYS A 128 13.62 4.12 -17.20
C LYS A 128 13.67 5.12 -18.37
N GLU A 129 12.61 5.22 -19.16
CA GLU A 129 12.47 6.18 -20.24
C GLU A 129 12.01 7.57 -19.73
N ASN A 130 11.46 7.64 -18.51
CA ASN A 130 11.06 8.91 -17.93
C ASN A 130 12.25 9.83 -17.64
N THR A 131 12.02 11.13 -17.81
CA THR A 131 13.03 12.16 -17.54
C THR A 131 13.23 12.34 -16.02
N ASP A 132 14.38 12.88 -15.62
CA ASP A 132 14.67 13.14 -14.20
C ASP A 132 13.65 14.07 -13.55
N GLN A 133 13.09 15.02 -14.33
CA GLN A 133 12.03 15.91 -13.87
C GLN A 133 10.72 15.16 -13.59
N GLU A 134 10.35 14.18 -14.43
CA GLU A 134 9.18 13.34 -14.25
C GLU A 134 9.32 12.44 -13.04
N ILE A 135 10.49 11.82 -12.86
CA ILE A 135 10.80 10.98 -11.70
C ILE A 135 10.71 11.80 -10.40
N LYS A 136 11.35 12.98 -10.37
CA LYS A 136 11.29 13.89 -9.21
C LYS A 136 9.88 14.38 -8.93
N ARG A 137 9.04 14.52 -9.96
CA ARG A 137 7.62 14.88 -9.79
C ARG A 137 6.82 13.71 -9.21
N ALA A 138 7.02 12.49 -9.70
CA ALA A 138 6.38 11.29 -9.18
C ALA A 138 6.75 11.05 -7.71
N TYR A 139 8.03 11.12 -7.38
CA TYR A 139 8.54 11.03 -6.01
C TYR A 139 7.88 12.06 -5.08
N ARG A 140 7.90 13.36 -5.43
CA ARG A 140 7.26 14.40 -4.60
C ARG A 140 5.76 14.18 -4.41
N LYS A 141 5.09 13.69 -5.46
CA LYS A 141 3.66 13.36 -5.41
C LYS A 141 3.40 12.20 -4.44
N LEU A 142 4.25 11.18 -4.43
CA LEU A 142 4.14 10.05 -3.52
C LEU A 142 4.46 10.44 -2.07
N ILE A 143 5.55 11.17 -1.83
CA ILE A 143 5.87 11.67 -0.48
C ILE A 143 4.76 12.57 0.08
N SER A 144 4.20 13.48 -0.72
CA SER A 144 3.06 14.31 -0.29
C SER A 144 1.78 13.51 -0.02
N GLN A 145 1.62 12.32 -0.60
CA GLN A 145 0.50 11.44 -0.33
C GLN A 145 0.68 10.70 0.99
N TYR A 146 1.86 10.12 1.21
CA TYR A 146 2.14 9.29 2.39
C TYR A 146 2.74 10.06 3.57
N HIS A 147 2.78 11.40 3.52
CA HIS A 147 3.36 12.21 4.59
C HIS A 147 2.52 12.11 5.89
N PRO A 148 3.15 11.78 7.03
CA PRO A 148 2.43 11.59 8.30
C PRO A 148 1.62 12.82 8.70
N ASP A 149 2.19 14.04 8.63
CA ASP A 149 1.47 15.28 8.99
C ASP A 149 0.15 15.48 8.22
N LYS A 150 0.13 15.13 6.93
CA LYS A 150 -1.07 15.30 6.11
C LYS A 150 -2.15 14.29 6.49
N LEU A 151 -1.75 13.09 6.86
CA LEU A 151 -2.65 12.01 7.27
C LEU A 151 -3.18 12.23 8.69
N ILE A 152 -2.33 12.74 9.59
CA ILE A 152 -2.73 13.24 10.92
C ILE A 152 -3.79 14.34 10.76
N GLY A 153 -3.54 15.32 9.88
CA GLY A 153 -4.51 16.39 9.59
C GLY A 153 -5.83 15.92 8.96
N GLN A 154 -5.87 14.70 8.41
CA GLN A 154 -7.08 14.07 7.86
C GLN A 154 -7.80 13.18 8.89
N GLY A 155 -7.31 13.11 10.14
CA GLY A 155 -7.94 12.34 11.21
C GLY A 155 -7.79 10.83 11.06
N LEU A 156 -6.72 10.37 10.39
CA LEU A 156 -6.47 8.93 10.26
C LEU A 156 -6.01 8.35 11.61
N PRO A 157 -6.35 7.07 11.89
CA PRO A 157 -5.81 6.36 13.05
C PRO A 157 -4.28 6.33 13.06
N GLU A 158 -3.67 6.31 14.25
CA GLU A 158 -2.21 6.26 14.44
C GLU A 158 -1.56 5.11 13.67
N ASP A 159 -2.19 3.94 13.64
CA ASP A 159 -1.70 2.77 12.92
C ASP A 159 -1.62 3.03 11.39
N MET A 160 -2.61 3.72 10.82
CA MET A 160 -2.60 4.08 9.40
C MET A 160 -1.51 5.10 9.07
N ILE A 161 -1.19 5.98 10.03
CA ILE A 161 -0.10 6.94 9.93
C ILE A 161 1.26 6.22 9.99
N ALA A 162 1.41 5.22 10.87
CA ALA A 162 2.61 4.40 10.97
C ALA A 162 2.89 3.65 9.65
N LEU A 163 1.86 3.02 9.04
CA LEU A 163 2.00 2.33 7.76
C LEU A 163 2.40 3.28 6.62
N ALA A 164 1.73 4.43 6.54
CA ALA A 164 2.07 5.44 5.55
C ALA A 164 3.50 5.94 5.71
N SER A 165 3.99 6.04 6.96
CA SER A 165 5.37 6.39 7.26
C SER A 165 6.35 5.33 6.77
N GLU A 166 6.04 4.03 6.93
CA GLU A 166 6.84 2.95 6.33
C GLU A 166 6.85 3.05 4.80
N LYS A 167 5.69 3.26 4.18
CA LYS A 167 5.59 3.45 2.72
C LYS A 167 6.40 4.65 2.23
N ALA A 168 6.41 5.76 2.98
CA ALA A 168 7.21 6.92 2.64
C ALA A 168 8.72 6.60 2.67
N LYS A 169 9.17 5.76 3.62
CA LYS A 169 10.56 5.28 3.66
C LYS A 169 10.90 4.40 2.46
N GLU A 170 10.02 3.49 2.06
CA GLU A 170 10.23 2.65 0.86
C GLU A 170 10.34 3.49 -0.41
N ILE A 171 9.47 4.50 -0.55
CA ILE A 171 9.52 5.47 -1.67
C ILE A 171 10.84 6.24 -1.69
N GLN A 172 11.34 6.62 -0.51
CA GLN A 172 12.64 7.28 -0.36
C GLN A 172 13.77 6.39 -0.87
N LEU A 173 13.82 5.14 -0.41
CA LEU A 173 14.85 4.17 -0.79
C LEU A 173 14.87 3.91 -2.31
N ALA A 174 13.70 3.71 -2.92
CA ALA A 174 13.59 3.50 -4.35
C ALA A 174 14.08 4.73 -5.16
N HIS A 175 13.71 5.94 -4.72
CA HIS A 175 14.19 7.16 -5.36
C HIS A 175 15.71 7.34 -5.21
N ASP A 176 16.27 7.04 -4.04
CA ASP A 176 17.71 7.16 -3.79
C ASP A 176 18.52 6.18 -4.66
N LEU A 177 18.02 4.96 -4.89
CA LEU A 177 18.63 4.00 -5.82
C LEU A 177 18.63 4.54 -7.26
N ILE A 178 17.50 5.09 -7.73
CA ILE A 178 17.40 5.68 -9.07
C ILE A 178 18.37 6.86 -9.22
N LYS A 179 18.47 7.71 -8.19
CA LYS A 179 19.39 8.84 -8.17
C LYS A 179 20.84 8.39 -8.30
N GLN A 180 21.25 7.37 -7.55
CA GLN A 180 22.60 6.80 -7.60
C GLN A 180 22.90 6.23 -8.99
N SER A 181 21.95 5.51 -9.59
CA SER A 181 22.14 4.94 -10.94
C SER A 181 22.27 6.01 -12.02
N ARG A 182 21.52 7.11 -11.91
CA ARG A 182 21.51 8.20 -12.90
C ARG A 182 22.51 9.32 -12.64
N ASN A 183 23.24 9.29 -11.51
CA ASN A 183 24.14 10.36 -11.06
C ASN A 183 23.46 11.75 -10.97
N ILE A 184 22.27 11.80 -10.34
CA ILE A 184 21.48 13.03 -10.12
C ILE A 184 21.22 13.32 -8.64
#